data_AF-A0A2E8U8E9-F1
#
_entry.id   AF-A0A2E8U8E9-F1
#
_cell.length_a   1.000
_cell.length_b   1.000
_cell.length_c   1.000
_cell.angle_alpha   90.00
_cell.angle_beta   90.00
_cell.angle_gamma   90.00
#
_symmetry.space_group_name_H-M   'P 1'
#
loop_
_entity.id
_entity.type
_entity.pdbx_description
1 polymer ?
#
loop_
_entity_poly.entity_id
_entity_poly.type
_entity_poly.pdbx_seq_one_letter_code
_entity_poly.pdbx_strand_id
1 'polypeptide(L)'
;MSDEFDDKLERFERLWEGVTPKGINRSKAIRFRQYMRQHVLQKFHKRQKGQFASADKGHFNHNFSSKDQFLTKDNCRKYWMGELQREIRESETF
;
A
#
# COMPACT_ATOMS: atom_id res chain seq x y z
N MET A 1 -3.73 -22.44 -12.48
CA MET A 1 -4.18 -21.30 -11.65
C MET A 1 -3.07 -20.26 -11.41
N SER A 2 -1.95 -20.31 -12.13
CA SER A 2 -0.89 -19.27 -12.05
C SER A 2 -1.19 -18.06 -12.96
N ASP A 3 -1.86 -18.29 -14.09
CA ASP A 3 -2.22 -17.28 -15.09
C ASP A 3 -2.91 -16.03 -14.53
N GLU A 4 -3.86 -16.20 -13.61
CA GLU A 4 -4.60 -15.07 -13.01
C GLU A 4 -3.72 -14.22 -12.08
N PHE A 5 -2.76 -14.87 -11.41
CA PHE A 5 -1.80 -14.17 -10.54
C PHE A 5 -0.80 -13.38 -11.38
N ASP A 6 -0.34 -13.95 -12.49
CA ASP A 6 0.54 -13.30 -13.44
C ASP A 6 -0.14 -12.10 -14.13
N ASP A 7 -1.41 -12.21 -14.56
CA ASP A 7 -2.17 -11.09 -15.13
C ASP A 7 -2.36 -9.94 -14.13
N LYS A 8 -2.70 -10.26 -12.87
CA LYS A 8 -2.87 -9.26 -11.82
C LYS A 8 -1.57 -8.52 -11.50
N LEU A 9 -0.44 -9.23 -11.53
CA LEU A 9 0.89 -8.66 -11.36
C LEU A 9 1.27 -7.77 -12.55
N GLU A 10 1.05 -8.25 -13.78
CA GLU A 10 1.33 -7.47 -14.98
C GLU A 10 0.52 -6.17 -14.98
N ARG A 11 -0.76 -6.23 -14.58
CA ARG A 11 -1.61 -5.07 -14.45
C ARG A 11 -1.08 -4.06 -13.43
N PHE A 12 -0.52 -4.54 -12.32
CA PHE A 12 0.14 -3.67 -11.34
C PHE A 12 1.34 -2.94 -11.96
N GLU A 13 2.24 -3.68 -12.61
CA GLU A 13 3.45 -3.12 -13.23
C GLU A 13 3.11 -2.10 -14.30
N ARG A 14 2.15 -2.41 -15.18
CA ARG A 14 1.66 -1.48 -16.21
C ARG A 14 1.11 -0.19 -15.58
N LEU A 15 0.29 -0.28 -14.53
CA LEU A 15 -0.25 0.91 -13.86
C LEU A 15 0.80 1.70 -13.08
N TRP A 16 1.78 0.99 -12.49
CA TRP A 16 2.86 1.59 -11.73
C TRP A 16 3.79 2.44 -12.59
N GLU A 17 4.08 1.98 -13.81
CA GLU A 17 4.87 2.70 -14.82
C GLU A 17 4.00 3.61 -15.69
N GLY A 18 2.68 3.48 -15.62
CA GLY A 18 1.72 4.26 -16.41
C GLY A 18 1.67 3.84 -17.87
N VAL A 19 2.02 2.59 -18.19
CA VAL A 19 1.92 2.03 -19.53
C VAL A 19 0.45 1.91 -19.91
N THR A 20 0.08 2.53 -21.02
CA THR A 20 -1.25 2.44 -21.63
C THR A 20 -1.10 2.01 -23.09
N PRO A 21 -2.16 1.52 -23.74
CA PRO A 21 -2.10 1.19 -25.16
C PRO A 21 -1.70 2.38 -26.06
N LYS A 22 -1.89 3.62 -25.58
CA LYS A 22 -1.53 4.87 -26.26
C LYS A 22 -0.13 5.39 -25.90
N GLY A 23 0.65 4.63 -25.13
CA GLY A 23 1.96 5.01 -24.63
C GLY A 23 2.00 5.27 -23.11
N ILE A 24 3.07 5.93 -22.64
CA ILE A 24 3.33 6.16 -21.21
C ILE A 24 2.59 7.40 -20.71
N ASN A 25 1.74 7.21 -19.70
CA ASN A 25 1.00 8.27 -19.01
C ASN A 25 1.50 8.44 -17.56
N ARG A 26 2.45 9.36 -17.39
CA ARG A 26 3.07 9.66 -16.09
C ARG A 26 2.06 10.15 -15.05
N SER A 27 1.05 10.92 -15.45
CA SER A 27 0.02 11.42 -14.52
C SER A 27 -0.82 10.30 -13.94
N LYS A 28 -1.16 9.27 -14.74
CA LYS A 28 -1.85 8.07 -14.24
C LYS A 28 -0.96 7.27 -13.29
N ALA A 29 0.32 7.10 -13.62
CA ALA A 29 1.28 6.44 -12.74
C ALA A 29 1.37 7.13 -11.37
N ILE A 30 1.48 8.46 -11.35
CA ILE A 30 1.57 9.25 -10.11
C ILE A 30 0.30 9.08 -9.25
N ARG A 31 -0.89 9.18 -9.87
CA ARG A 31 -2.16 8.99 -9.15
C ARG A 31 -2.28 7.57 -8.60
N PHE A 32 -1.88 6.57 -9.38
CA PHE A 32 -1.89 5.17 -8.93
C PHE A 32 -0.94 4.93 -7.76
N ARG A 33 0.27 5.48 -7.83
CA ARG A 33 1.23 5.45 -6.71
C ARG A 33 0.60 6.09 -5.48
N GLN A 34 0.04 7.30 -5.59
CA GLN A 34 -0.65 7.99 -4.47
C GLN A 34 -1.80 7.18 -3.88
N TYR A 35 -2.61 6.52 -4.71
CA TYR A 35 -3.65 5.61 -4.26
C TYR A 35 -3.06 4.47 -3.42
N MET A 36 -2.04 3.79 -3.92
CA MET A 36 -1.35 2.73 -3.18
C MET A 36 -0.79 3.24 -1.86
N ARG A 37 -0.15 4.42 -1.88
CA ARG A 37 0.38 5.11 -0.70
C ARG A 37 -0.68 5.20 0.39
N GLN A 38 -1.85 5.75 0.06
CA GLN A 38 -2.92 5.96 1.03
C GLN A 38 -3.48 4.64 1.57
N HIS A 39 -3.69 3.65 0.71
CA HIS A 39 -4.32 2.40 1.10
C HIS A 39 -3.40 1.49 1.91
N VAL A 40 -2.13 1.35 1.51
CA VAL A 40 -1.12 0.60 2.27
C VAL A 40 -0.94 1.23 3.64
N LEU A 41 -0.80 2.56 3.69
CA LEU A 41 -0.65 3.30 4.93
C LEU A 41 -1.85 3.10 5.87
N GLN A 42 -3.08 3.20 5.36
CA GLN A 42 -4.28 2.94 6.16
C GLN A 42 -4.32 1.52 6.73
N LYS A 43 -3.85 0.51 5.99
CA LYS A 43 -3.79 -0.88 6.50
C LYS A 43 -2.83 -1.01 7.68
N PHE A 44 -1.67 -0.34 7.64
CA PHE A 44 -0.76 -0.29 8.78
C PHE A 44 -1.32 0.51 9.97
N HIS A 45 -2.04 1.61 9.75
CA HIS A 45 -2.62 2.41 10.84
C HIS A 45 -3.75 1.69 11.60
N LYS A 46 -4.55 0.86 10.91
CA LYS A 46 -5.62 0.05 11.55
C LYS A 46 -5.08 -1.01 12.53
N ARG A 47 -3.79 -1.33 12.47
CA ARG A 47 -3.08 -2.26 13.38
C ARG A 47 -3.02 -1.74 14.83
N GLN A 48 -3.18 -0.43 15.06
CA GLN A 48 -3.07 0.15 16.40
C GLN A 48 -4.43 0.56 16.97
N LYS A 49 -5.36 -0.39 17.09
CA LYS A 49 -6.62 -0.17 17.83
C LYS A 49 -6.43 0.20 19.32
N GLY A 50 -5.21 0.05 19.86
CA GLY A 50 -4.85 0.44 21.23
C GLY A 50 -4.19 1.82 21.41
N GLN A 51 -3.90 2.58 20.34
CA GLN A 51 -3.25 3.91 20.46
C GLN A 51 -4.23 5.10 20.53
N PHE A 52 -5.53 4.85 20.70
CA PHE A 52 -6.53 5.91 20.84
C PHE A 52 -6.84 6.31 22.30
N ALA A 53 -6.08 5.83 23.28
CA ALA A 53 -6.24 6.23 24.68
C ALA A 53 -5.23 7.33 25.07
N SER A 54 -5.21 8.45 24.35
CA SER A 54 -4.71 9.76 24.80
C SER A 54 -5.09 10.81 23.76
N ALA A 55 -6.39 10.96 23.51
CA ALA A 55 -6.94 12.08 22.77
C ALA A 55 -7.03 13.31 23.70
N ASP A 56 -5.88 13.84 24.11
CA ASP A 56 -5.78 15.20 24.62
C ASP A 56 -4.77 15.93 23.74
N LYS A 57 -5.26 16.95 23.03
CA LYS A 57 -4.55 17.80 22.04
C LYS A 57 -4.42 17.17 20.66
N GLY A 58 -5.19 17.70 19.71
CA GLY A 58 -5.30 17.30 18.31
C GLY A 58 -4.02 17.46 17.47
N HIS A 59 -2.93 16.84 17.89
CA HIS A 59 -1.72 16.65 17.12
C HIS A 59 -1.51 15.15 16.90
N PHE A 60 -1.74 14.69 15.67
CA PHE A 60 -1.24 13.39 15.25
C PHE A 60 0.29 13.41 15.42
N ASN A 61 0.81 12.47 16.19
CA ASN A 61 2.23 12.39 16.50
C ASN A 61 3.02 12.21 15.19
N HIS A 62 3.64 13.28 14.70
CA HIS A 62 4.45 13.29 13.48
C HIS A 62 5.82 12.59 13.66
N ASN A 63 6.01 11.83 14.75
CA ASN A 63 7.19 10.99 14.95
C ASN A 63 7.23 9.74 14.04
N PHE A 64 6.25 9.57 13.14
CA PHE A 64 6.32 8.60 12.02
C PHE A 64 7.14 9.18 10.84
N SER A 65 8.34 9.66 11.15
CA SER A 65 9.31 10.15 10.15
C SER A 65 10.09 8.98 9.54
N SER A 66 9.37 8.17 8.76
CA SER A 66 9.89 7.54 7.55
C SER A 66 8.69 6.97 6.80
N LYS A 67 7.83 7.87 6.30
CA LYS A 67 6.77 7.52 5.35
C LYS A 67 7.32 6.66 4.20
N ASP A 68 8.58 6.86 3.81
CA ASP A 68 9.29 6.08 2.79
C ASP A 68 9.64 4.64 3.21
N GLN A 69 9.89 4.34 4.49
CA GLN A 69 10.37 3.02 4.93
C GLN A 69 9.34 1.90 4.69
N PHE A 70 8.05 2.22 4.75
CA PHE A 70 6.97 1.25 4.53
C PHE A 70 6.27 1.41 3.18
N LEU A 71 6.61 2.46 2.41
CA LEU A 71 6.03 2.74 1.09
C LEU A 71 6.92 2.27 -0.06
N THR A 72 7.48 1.08 0.08
CA THR A 72 8.20 0.45 -1.02
C THR A 72 7.20 -0.01 -2.09
N LYS A 73 7.68 -0.07 -3.35
CA LYS A 73 6.92 -0.70 -4.44
C LYS A 73 6.51 -2.13 -4.07
N ASP A 74 7.37 -2.83 -3.33
CA ASP A 74 7.13 -4.19 -2.83
C ASP A 74 5.91 -4.26 -1.90
N ASN A 75 5.81 -3.39 -0.89
CA ASN A 75 4.63 -3.37 -0.01
C ASN A 75 3.34 -3.00 -0.76
N CYS A 76 3.44 -2.11 -1.75
CA CYS A 76 2.31 -1.79 -2.62
C CYS A 76 1.89 -2.98 -3.50
N ARG A 77 2.87 -3.74 -4.01
CA ARG A 77 2.66 -4.98 -4.75
C ARG A 77 2.01 -6.03 -3.87
N LYS A 78 2.55 -6.29 -2.67
CA LYS A 78 1.98 -7.22 -1.69
C LYS A 78 0.53 -6.85 -1.34
N TYR A 79 0.24 -5.56 -1.15
CA TYR A 79 -1.13 -5.08 -0.94
C TYR A 79 -2.03 -5.37 -2.13
N TRP A 80 -1.57 -5.08 -3.35
CA TRP A 80 -2.32 -5.32 -4.58
C TRP A 80 -2.62 -6.80 -4.80
N MET A 81 -1.63 -7.66 -4.60
CA MET A 81 -1.77 -9.10 -4.76
C MET A 81 -2.67 -9.71 -3.68
N GLY A 82 -2.76 -9.08 -2.50
CA GLY A 82 -3.55 -9.55 -1.35
C GLY A 82 -2.69 -10.18 -0.25
N GLU A 83 -1.41 -10.42 -0.55
CA GLU A 83 -0.40 -10.99 0.35
C GLU A 83 -0.21 -10.17 1.62
N LEU A 84 -0.27 -8.83 1.52
CA LEU A 84 -0.08 -7.96 2.69
C LEU A 84 -1.14 -8.20 3.78
N GLN A 85 -2.38 -8.51 3.39
CA GLN A 85 -3.43 -8.81 4.36
C GLN A 85 -3.20 -10.17 5.02
N ARG A 86 -2.62 -11.13 4.28
CA ARG A 86 -2.26 -12.45 4.79
C ARG A 86 -1.11 -12.35 5.78
N GLU A 87 -0.02 -11.67 5.44
CA GLU A 87 1.13 -11.44 6.34
C GLU A 87 0.71 -10.69 7.62
N ILE A 88 -0.18 -9.69 7.50
CA ILE A 88 -0.73 -8.99 8.68
C ILE A 88 -1.53 -9.95 9.55
N ARG A 89 -2.42 -10.76 8.97
CA ARG A 89 -3.24 -11.73 9.71
C ARG A 89 -2.42 -12.86 10.34
N GLU A 90 -1.40 -13.36 9.64
CA GLU A 90 -0.47 -14.35 10.16
C GLU A 90 0.33 -13.76 11.35
N SER A 91 0.73 -12.49 11.27
CA SER A 91 1.36 -11.78 12.39
C SER A 91 0.41 -11.50 13.57
N GLU A 92 -0.91 -11.60 13.40
CA GLU A 92 -1.90 -11.51 14.50
C GLU A 92 -2.07 -12.83 15.27
N THR A 93 -1.51 -13.94 14.76
CA THR A 93 -1.75 -15.31 15.27
C THR A 93 -0.58 -15.85 16.12
N PHE A 94 0.50 -15.09 16.30
CA PHE A 94 1.65 -15.39 17.17
C PHE A 94 1.79 -14.34 18.27
#